data_AF-A0A6J7DSA4-F1
#
_entry.id   AF-A0A6J7DSA4-F1
#
_cell.length_a   1.000
_cell.length_b   1.000
_cell.length_c   1.000
_cell.angle_alpha   90.00
_cell.angle_beta   90.00
_cell.angle_gamma   90.00
#
_symmetry.space_group_name_H-M   'P 1'
#
loop_
_entity.id
_entity.type
_entity.pdbx_description
1 polymer ?
#
loop_
_entity_poly.entity_id
_entity_poly.type
_entity_poly.pdbx_seq_one_letter_code
_entity_poly.pdbx_strand_id
1 'polypeptide(L)'
;MAYARGEANQLGWREIIVADDEAHIGHSFPTDSTPLLIMHHLSDLHVCDAQSPTRPEYLDRWADPDSPIREKVGTIGTYRPHSMLSPHVVEAMIQRLNTITNGPLSGHLVDGAIITGDTTDNAQLNEVSWYLALLDGLDFRPDSGSHTKYEGVIDGTPEHYDTRYWHPHGTPSGQEDDDARAKYGFPVVPNLLNNCRKPFTATGLRFPWYAVHGNHDGLLQGTVAPEESINSAMIDDKRYTGLPSNVSLAEVLSSFQEIGPASYPKAFDAPYVQVTADIERRAVERGEYAAMHLASSGLPKGHGFTAENVKKKHMYYATLIGGIKLIVIDSVNHFGGWQGSLDVEQFEWLEQEVSISDRPVVLASHHPLSKLFNSYAPAGRRVCVEEIEAMLLQYPSVIAWFAGHEHRHHIKWIGPEQEIKGFWQIETASHADWPQQSRTIEIVEDSSGDIYFGLSVIDHAAGAEYGDAQNPLEIAALSRALSANVWQKRLNLGATHDVNWWCGRPEDRNVVLKINKR
;
A
#
# COMPACT_ATOMS: atom_id res chain seq x y z
N MET A 1 9.42 19.97 4.77
CA MET A 1 8.15 20.29 5.43
C MET A 1 7.50 18.98 5.80
N ALA A 2 7.55 18.68 7.10
CA ALA A 2 6.83 17.59 7.71
C ALA A 2 5.43 18.04 8.15
N TYR A 3 4.55 17.07 8.39
CA TYR A 3 3.19 17.32 8.87
C TYR A 3 2.90 16.52 10.14
N ALA A 4 2.09 17.10 11.01
CA ALA A 4 1.64 16.48 12.25
C ALA A 4 0.13 16.70 12.47
N ARG A 5 -0.42 15.93 13.40
CA ARG A 5 -1.79 16.12 13.88
C ARG A 5 -1.81 17.24 14.92
N GLY A 6 -2.62 18.27 14.67
CA GLY A 6 -2.85 19.37 15.60
C GLY A 6 -3.66 18.97 16.83
N GLU A 7 -4.11 19.97 17.58
CA GLU A 7 -4.98 19.77 18.74
C GLU A 7 -6.36 19.25 18.34
N ALA A 8 -6.93 18.40 19.19
CA ALA A 8 -8.26 17.84 18.95
C ALA A 8 -9.34 18.86 19.28
N ASN A 9 -10.34 18.99 18.41
CA ASN A 9 -11.57 19.71 18.71
C ASN A 9 -12.50 18.88 19.61
N GLN A 10 -13.70 19.41 19.88
CA GLN A 10 -14.67 18.77 20.78
C GLN A 10 -15.16 17.39 20.31
N LEU A 11 -15.09 17.10 19.01
CA LEU A 11 -15.46 15.81 18.43
C LEU A 11 -14.23 14.91 18.15
N GLY A 12 -13.05 15.32 18.64
CA GLY A 12 -11.81 14.57 18.48
C GLY A 12 -11.12 14.71 17.13
N TRP A 13 -11.67 15.51 16.21
CA TRP A 13 -11.02 15.82 14.93
C TRP A 13 -9.82 16.73 15.15
N ARG A 14 -8.71 16.45 14.44
CA ARG A 14 -7.45 17.18 14.50
C ARG A 14 -7.10 17.71 13.12
N GLU A 15 -6.95 19.03 13.01
CA GLU A 15 -6.41 19.62 11.78
C GLU A 15 -4.97 19.18 11.54
N ILE A 16 -4.55 19.17 10.28
CA ILE A 16 -3.14 18.95 9.94
C ILE A 16 -2.38 20.26 10.15
N ILE A 17 -1.22 20.18 10.80
CA ILE A 17 -0.32 21.31 11.01
C ILE A 17 1.04 21.02 10.38
N VAL A 18 1.73 22.09 9.98
CA VAL A 18 3.13 22.00 9.56
C VAL A 18 3.98 21.72 10.80
N ALA A 19 4.89 20.77 10.68
CA ALA A 19 5.86 20.41 11.71
C ALA A 19 7.29 20.71 11.23
N ASP A 20 8.21 20.83 12.19
CA ASP A 20 9.64 20.91 11.90
C ASP A 20 10.12 19.60 11.25
N ASP A 21 11.08 19.72 10.34
CA ASP A 21 11.69 18.55 9.73
C ASP A 21 12.47 17.74 10.79
N GLU A 22 12.31 16.42 10.78
CA GLU A 22 12.99 15.52 11.72
C GLU A 22 14.48 15.39 11.36
N ALA A 23 15.37 15.55 12.34
CA ALA A 23 16.80 15.31 12.15
C ALA A 23 17.11 13.82 12.04
N HIS A 24 18.14 13.47 11.28
CA HIS A 24 18.66 12.10 11.25
C HIS A 24 19.32 11.72 12.58
N ILE A 25 18.98 10.54 13.10
CA ILE A 25 19.60 9.95 14.29
C ILE A 25 20.43 8.70 13.94
N GLY A 26 21.10 8.10 14.91
CA GLY A 26 21.91 6.88 14.72
C GLY A 26 23.38 7.20 14.45
N HIS A 27 23.98 6.50 13.47
CA HIS A 27 25.40 6.69 13.14
C HIS A 27 25.66 8.05 12.47
N SER A 28 26.90 8.50 12.47
CA SER A 28 27.30 9.65 11.64
C SER A 28 27.42 9.21 10.18
N PHE A 29 26.65 9.83 9.29
CA PHE A 29 26.74 9.55 7.86
C PHE A 29 28.10 10.03 7.31
N PRO A 30 28.80 9.22 6.47
CA PRO A 30 30.13 9.57 5.98
C PRO A 30 30.10 10.81 5.08
N THR A 31 31.05 11.72 5.27
CA THR A 31 31.20 12.93 4.46
C THR A 31 31.75 12.62 3.06
N ASP A 32 32.58 11.59 2.95
CA ASP A 32 33.14 11.08 1.69
C ASP A 32 32.73 9.62 1.54
N SER A 33 31.99 9.31 0.47
CA SER A 33 31.45 7.98 0.23
C SER A 33 31.26 7.68 -1.25
N THR A 34 31.25 6.39 -1.60
CA THR A 34 30.89 5.88 -2.93
C THR A 34 29.44 5.42 -2.92
N PRO A 35 28.56 5.88 -3.83
CA PRO A 35 27.18 5.43 -3.85
C PRO A 35 27.09 3.97 -4.32
N LEU A 36 26.37 3.15 -3.56
CA LEU A 36 25.95 1.82 -3.99
C LEU A 36 24.53 1.85 -4.57
N LEU A 37 23.61 2.58 -3.93
CA LEU A 37 22.25 2.78 -4.43
C LEU A 37 21.60 3.97 -3.73
N ILE A 38 21.01 4.90 -4.47
CA ILE A 38 20.12 5.92 -3.94
C ILE A 38 18.72 5.70 -4.53
N MET A 39 17.72 5.38 -3.72
CA MET A 39 16.43 4.92 -4.22
C MET A 39 15.25 5.50 -3.42
N HIS A 40 14.21 5.93 -4.14
CA HIS A 40 12.91 6.22 -3.52
C HIS A 40 12.15 4.92 -3.26
N HIS A 41 11.58 4.76 -2.08
CA HIS A 41 10.79 3.60 -1.66
C HIS A 41 9.36 4.06 -1.39
N LEU A 42 8.43 3.52 -2.16
CA LEU A 42 7.00 3.68 -2.03
C LEU A 42 6.39 2.32 -1.73
N SER A 43 5.26 2.30 -1.03
CA SER A 43 4.56 1.06 -0.73
C SER A 43 3.07 1.31 -0.55
N ASP A 44 2.27 0.29 -0.84
CA ASP A 44 0.84 0.26 -0.50
C ASP A 44 0.15 1.53 -1.03
N LEU A 45 0.25 1.72 -2.36
CA LEU A 45 -0.35 2.87 -3.05
C LEU A 45 -1.88 2.82 -2.94
N HIS A 46 -2.44 1.61 -2.95
CA HIS A 46 -3.88 1.32 -2.96
C HIS A 46 -4.64 2.23 -3.95
N VAL A 47 -4.18 2.32 -5.20
CA VAL A 47 -4.95 2.99 -6.26
C VAL A 47 -6.23 2.21 -6.45
N CYS A 48 -7.30 2.76 -5.88
CA CYS A 48 -8.49 1.99 -5.50
C CYS A 48 -9.71 2.43 -6.29
N ASP A 49 -10.42 1.47 -6.90
CA ASP A 49 -11.78 1.66 -7.37
C ASP A 49 -12.75 1.52 -6.19
N ALA A 50 -13.01 2.64 -5.50
CA ALA A 50 -13.99 2.68 -4.40
C ALA A 50 -15.43 2.37 -4.85
N GLN A 51 -15.70 2.37 -6.15
CA GLN A 51 -17.02 2.07 -6.74
C GLN A 51 -17.17 0.60 -7.13
N SER A 52 -16.13 -0.22 -6.93
CA SER A 52 -16.16 -1.65 -7.23
C SER A 52 -17.26 -2.40 -6.44
N PRO A 53 -18.11 -3.22 -7.10
CA PRO A 53 -19.26 -3.89 -6.46
C PRO A 53 -18.91 -4.91 -5.38
N THR A 54 -17.71 -5.49 -5.42
CA THR A 54 -17.28 -6.57 -4.52
C THR A 54 -16.48 -6.09 -3.32
N ARG A 55 -16.44 -4.77 -3.09
CA ARG A 55 -15.90 -4.23 -1.84
C ARG A 55 -16.85 -4.54 -0.68
N PRO A 56 -16.40 -5.19 0.40
CA PRO A 56 -17.27 -5.55 1.51
C PRO A 56 -17.34 -4.46 2.58
N GLU A 57 -17.51 -3.18 2.21
CA GLU A 57 -17.45 -2.07 3.19
C GLU A 57 -18.52 -2.17 4.28
N TYR A 58 -19.59 -2.93 4.06
CA TYR A 58 -20.60 -3.19 5.08
C TYR A 58 -20.06 -4.02 6.24
N LEU A 59 -18.93 -4.70 6.09
CA LEU A 59 -18.24 -5.40 7.18
C LEU A 59 -17.53 -4.42 8.11
N ASP A 60 -17.01 -3.31 7.60
CA ASP A 60 -16.12 -2.43 8.36
C ASP A 60 -16.78 -1.81 9.61
N ARG A 61 -18.10 -1.59 9.56
CA ARG A 61 -18.89 -1.08 10.70
C ARG A 61 -18.80 -1.96 11.94
N TRP A 62 -18.48 -3.25 11.79
CA TRP A 62 -18.32 -4.14 12.94
C TRP A 62 -17.04 -3.86 13.72
N ALA A 63 -16.10 -3.12 13.14
CA ALA A 63 -14.95 -2.54 13.81
C ALA A 63 -15.25 -1.14 14.40
N ASP A 64 -16.47 -0.61 14.31
CA ASP A 64 -16.79 0.71 14.87
C ASP A 64 -16.72 0.73 16.41
N PRO A 65 -16.45 1.90 17.03
CA PRO A 65 -16.39 2.06 18.49
C PRO A 65 -17.63 1.57 19.26
N ASP A 66 -18.82 1.66 18.65
CA ASP A 66 -20.09 1.26 19.27
C ASP A 66 -20.47 -0.19 18.97
N SER A 67 -19.66 -0.92 18.19
CA SER A 67 -19.93 -2.32 17.86
C SER A 67 -19.71 -3.23 19.09
N PRO A 68 -20.67 -4.11 19.44
CA PRO A 68 -20.56 -5.00 20.59
C PRO A 68 -19.52 -6.12 20.40
N ILE A 69 -18.99 -6.27 19.18
CA ILE A 69 -18.00 -7.29 18.83
C ILE A 69 -16.66 -6.68 18.42
N ARG A 70 -16.47 -5.36 18.55
CA ARG A 70 -15.23 -4.64 18.19
C ARG A 70 -13.99 -5.34 18.75
N GLU A 71 -13.98 -5.69 20.03
CA GLU A 71 -12.84 -6.35 20.69
C GLU A 71 -12.48 -7.70 20.07
N LYS A 72 -13.46 -8.40 19.47
CA LYS A 72 -13.26 -9.71 18.83
C LYS A 72 -12.78 -9.58 17.40
N VAL A 73 -13.22 -8.54 16.68
CA VAL A 73 -12.92 -8.36 15.25
C VAL A 73 -11.70 -7.48 15.01
N GLY A 74 -11.35 -6.61 15.96
CA GLY A 74 -10.23 -5.68 15.82
C GLY A 74 -10.41 -4.71 14.66
N THR A 75 -9.48 -4.77 13.69
CA THR A 75 -9.55 -3.99 12.44
C THR A 75 -10.02 -4.92 11.32
N ILE A 76 -10.99 -4.48 10.53
CA ILE A 76 -11.44 -5.17 9.31
C ILE A 76 -10.75 -4.58 8.07
N GLY A 77 -10.72 -3.24 7.93
CA GLY A 77 -9.89 -2.56 6.94
C GLY A 77 -10.45 -2.55 5.52
N THR A 78 -11.77 -2.72 5.38
CA THR A 78 -12.45 -2.83 4.07
C THR A 78 -13.01 -1.48 3.60
N TYR A 79 -13.10 -0.51 4.50
CA TYR A 79 -13.54 0.85 4.22
C TYR A 79 -12.59 1.87 4.83
N ARG A 80 -12.22 2.88 4.03
CA ARG A 80 -11.60 4.11 4.52
C ARG A 80 -12.34 5.29 3.89
N PRO A 81 -12.69 6.35 4.66
CA PRO A 81 -13.38 7.53 4.13
C PRO A 81 -12.68 8.20 2.94
N HIS A 82 -11.37 8.02 2.81
CA HIS A 82 -10.52 8.63 1.79
C HIS A 82 -10.06 7.66 0.68
N SER A 83 -10.53 6.41 0.62
CA SER A 83 -10.06 5.42 -0.37
C SER A 83 -10.16 5.90 -1.83
N MET A 84 -11.23 6.63 -2.18
CA MET A 84 -11.45 7.19 -3.52
C MET A 84 -10.47 8.33 -3.88
N LEU A 85 -9.69 8.82 -2.91
CA LEU A 85 -8.72 9.90 -3.10
C LEU A 85 -7.31 9.37 -3.37
N SER A 86 -7.08 8.04 -3.28
CA SER A 86 -5.78 7.39 -3.47
C SER A 86 -5.03 7.81 -4.74
N PRO A 87 -5.65 7.99 -5.93
CA PRO A 87 -4.91 8.42 -7.12
C PRO A 87 -4.23 9.80 -6.95
N HIS A 88 -4.83 10.68 -6.15
CA HIS A 88 -4.33 12.01 -5.90
C HIS A 88 -3.20 12.01 -4.88
N VAL A 89 -3.23 11.09 -3.90
CA VAL A 89 -2.11 10.87 -2.97
C VAL A 89 -0.87 10.42 -3.75
N VAL A 90 -1.03 9.47 -4.67
CA VAL A 90 0.04 9.00 -5.55
C VAL A 90 0.57 10.14 -6.42
N GLU A 91 -0.30 10.90 -7.08
CA GLU A 91 0.10 12.08 -7.87
C GLU A 91 0.88 13.11 -7.02
N ALA A 92 0.40 13.43 -5.82
CA ALA A 92 1.09 14.35 -4.92
C ALA A 92 2.45 13.80 -4.45
N MET A 93 2.58 12.49 -4.27
CA MET A 93 3.86 11.87 -3.92
C MET A 93 4.83 11.91 -5.10
N ILE A 94 4.37 11.60 -6.31
CA ILE A 94 5.18 11.70 -7.55
C ILE A 94 5.74 13.12 -7.71
N GLN A 95 4.88 14.14 -7.56
CA GLN A 95 5.32 15.53 -7.62
C GLN A 95 6.40 15.83 -6.59
N ARG A 96 6.27 15.31 -5.36
CA ARG A 96 7.30 15.48 -4.33
C ARG A 96 8.60 14.79 -4.70
N LEU A 97 8.57 13.51 -5.03
CA LEU A 97 9.77 12.72 -5.30
C LEU A 97 10.55 13.28 -6.49
N ASN A 98 9.86 13.80 -7.51
CA ASN A 98 10.48 14.49 -8.64
C ASN A 98 11.27 15.76 -8.28
N THR A 99 11.08 16.32 -7.07
CA THR A 99 11.91 17.43 -6.54
C THR A 99 13.18 16.96 -5.84
N ILE A 100 13.28 15.67 -5.52
CA ILE A 100 14.39 15.08 -4.77
C ILE A 100 15.24 14.28 -5.77
N THR A 101 16.14 14.97 -6.45
CA THR A 101 17.05 14.38 -7.46
C THR A 101 18.34 13.84 -6.86
N ASN A 102 18.65 14.24 -5.63
CA ASN A 102 19.86 13.86 -4.91
C ASN A 102 19.49 13.34 -3.52
N GLY A 103 20.26 12.36 -3.02
CA GLY A 103 20.17 11.84 -1.67
C GLY A 103 20.36 12.96 -0.63
N PRO A 104 19.44 13.11 0.35
CA PRO A 104 19.50 14.19 1.34
C PRO A 104 20.79 14.24 2.17
N LEU A 105 21.42 13.10 2.45
CA LEU A 105 22.64 13.02 3.26
C LEU A 105 23.92 12.95 2.42
N SER A 106 23.90 12.16 1.35
CA SER A 106 25.09 11.89 0.53
C SER A 106 25.30 12.91 -0.59
N GLY A 107 24.24 13.56 -1.06
CA GLY A 107 24.27 14.42 -2.25
C GLY A 107 24.42 13.67 -3.58
N HIS A 108 24.49 12.33 -3.58
CA HIS A 108 24.56 11.52 -4.80
C HIS A 108 23.23 11.52 -5.55
N LEU A 109 23.25 11.31 -6.86
CA LEU A 109 22.03 11.26 -7.67
C LEU A 109 21.15 10.06 -7.29
N VAL A 110 19.83 10.26 -7.32
CA VAL A 110 18.85 9.18 -7.17
C VAL A 110 18.89 8.27 -8.41
N ASP A 111 19.09 6.97 -8.20
CA ASP A 111 19.17 5.94 -9.24
C ASP A 111 17.79 5.49 -9.75
N GLY A 112 16.78 5.50 -8.87
CA GLY A 112 15.47 4.96 -9.19
C GLY A 112 14.44 5.05 -8.06
N ALA A 113 13.31 4.41 -8.29
CA ALA A 113 12.26 4.18 -7.31
C ALA A 113 11.88 2.69 -7.24
N ILE A 114 11.42 2.21 -6.10
CA ILE A 114 10.82 0.89 -5.95
C ILE A 114 9.46 1.02 -5.28
N ILE A 115 8.49 0.26 -5.79
CA ILE A 115 7.13 0.21 -5.24
C ILE A 115 6.92 -1.20 -4.70
N THR A 116 6.90 -1.37 -3.37
CA THR A 116 6.84 -2.68 -2.69
C THR A 116 5.43 -3.30 -2.68
N GLY A 117 4.69 -3.18 -3.77
CA GLY A 117 3.39 -3.82 -3.96
C GLY A 117 2.21 -3.10 -3.30
N ASP A 118 1.05 -3.74 -3.40
CA ASP A 118 -0.27 -3.19 -3.06
C ASP A 118 -0.50 -1.87 -3.79
N THR A 119 -0.25 -1.92 -5.09
CA THR A 119 -0.51 -0.80 -6.01
C THR A 119 -1.99 -0.63 -6.28
N THR A 120 -2.74 -1.72 -6.23
CA THR A 120 -4.20 -1.81 -6.42
C THR A 120 -4.88 -2.21 -5.11
N ASP A 121 -6.22 -2.33 -5.08
CA ASP A 121 -6.95 -2.77 -3.88
C ASP A 121 -7.70 -4.09 -4.06
N ASN A 122 -8.16 -4.38 -5.28
CA ASN A 122 -8.93 -5.57 -5.63
C ASN A 122 -8.36 -6.32 -6.84
N ALA A 123 -7.07 -6.11 -7.16
CA ALA A 123 -6.39 -6.68 -8.31
C ALA A 123 -7.08 -6.39 -9.66
N GLN A 124 -7.78 -5.25 -9.77
CA GLN A 124 -8.63 -4.97 -10.94
C GLN A 124 -7.85 -4.38 -12.10
N LEU A 125 -8.32 -4.65 -13.33
CA LEU A 125 -7.67 -4.15 -14.55
C LEU A 125 -7.66 -2.62 -14.63
N ASN A 126 -8.77 -1.97 -14.26
CA ASN A 126 -8.86 -0.53 -14.17
C ASN A 126 -7.88 0.05 -13.14
N GLU A 127 -7.79 -0.54 -11.94
CA GLU A 127 -6.84 -0.13 -10.90
C GLU A 127 -5.38 -0.25 -11.38
N VAL A 128 -5.02 -1.37 -12.03
CA VAL A 128 -3.67 -1.56 -12.63
C VAL A 128 -3.39 -0.49 -13.68
N SER A 129 -4.37 -0.21 -14.54
CA SER A 129 -4.24 0.81 -15.59
C SER A 129 -4.06 2.21 -15.01
N TRP A 130 -4.75 2.55 -13.91
CA TRP A 130 -4.66 3.86 -13.27
C TRP A 130 -3.30 4.09 -12.62
N TYR A 131 -2.75 3.13 -11.86
CA TYR A 131 -1.46 3.38 -11.23
C TYR A 131 -0.31 3.38 -12.25
N LEU A 132 -0.38 2.56 -13.31
CA LEU A 132 0.59 2.65 -14.41
C LEU A 132 0.52 4.03 -15.08
N ALA A 133 -0.69 4.53 -15.36
CA ALA A 133 -0.85 5.88 -15.91
C ALA A 133 -0.31 6.96 -14.99
N LEU A 134 -0.53 6.84 -13.67
CA LEU A 134 0.04 7.74 -12.67
C LEU A 134 1.57 7.76 -12.70
N LEU A 135 2.20 6.58 -12.59
CA LEU A 135 3.65 6.44 -12.53
C LEU A 135 4.34 6.80 -13.85
N ASP A 136 3.69 6.58 -14.99
CA ASP A 136 4.22 6.89 -16.32
C ASP A 136 3.95 8.33 -16.79
N GLY A 137 3.06 9.06 -16.10
CA GLY A 137 2.71 10.43 -16.48
C GLY A 137 1.77 10.49 -17.69
N LEU A 138 0.74 9.63 -17.69
CA LEU A 138 -0.26 9.54 -18.74
C LEU A 138 -1.57 10.20 -18.32
N ASP A 139 -2.43 10.46 -19.31
CA ASP A 139 -3.82 10.85 -19.07
C ASP A 139 -4.61 9.65 -18.54
N PHE A 140 -5.37 9.87 -17.48
CA PHE A 140 -6.31 8.87 -16.99
C PHE A 140 -7.51 9.50 -16.30
N ARG A 141 -8.48 8.66 -15.95
CA ARG A 141 -9.67 9.03 -15.20
C ARG A 141 -9.79 8.09 -13.99
N PRO A 142 -9.72 8.59 -12.74
CA PRO A 142 -9.95 7.81 -11.53
C PRO A 142 -11.46 7.56 -11.32
N ASP A 143 -12.10 6.87 -12.25
CA ASP A 143 -13.54 6.62 -12.26
C ASP A 143 -13.87 5.32 -13.00
N SER A 144 -14.90 4.61 -12.56
CA SER A 144 -15.39 3.35 -13.14
C SER A 144 -16.91 3.34 -13.19
N GLY A 145 -17.48 2.42 -13.97
CA GLY A 145 -18.93 2.34 -14.17
C GLY A 145 -19.47 3.61 -14.84
N SER A 146 -20.38 4.32 -14.16
CA SER A 146 -21.00 5.52 -14.73
C SER A 146 -20.17 6.78 -14.51
N HIS A 147 -19.71 7.42 -15.58
CA HIS A 147 -19.03 8.72 -15.52
C HIS A 147 -19.94 9.92 -15.19
N THR A 148 -21.24 9.73 -15.02
CA THR A 148 -22.21 10.82 -14.73
C THR A 148 -22.62 10.90 -13.26
N LYS A 149 -22.28 9.90 -12.43
CA LYS A 149 -22.67 9.81 -11.02
C LYS A 149 -21.70 8.92 -10.25
N TYR A 150 -21.56 9.13 -8.94
CA TYR A 150 -20.76 8.27 -8.08
C TYR A 150 -21.59 7.08 -7.61
N GLU A 151 -21.02 5.88 -7.60
CA GLU A 151 -21.72 4.63 -7.27
C GLU A 151 -21.06 3.84 -6.12
N GLY A 152 -20.35 4.54 -5.21
CA GLY A 152 -19.79 3.97 -3.98
C GLY A 152 -20.64 4.29 -2.73
N VAL A 153 -20.30 3.65 -1.60
CA VAL A 153 -21.10 3.73 -0.34
C VAL A 153 -21.19 5.11 0.32
N ILE A 154 -20.32 6.05 -0.08
CA ILE A 154 -20.30 7.43 0.42
C ILE A 154 -21.18 8.38 -0.40
N ASP A 155 -21.94 7.86 -1.36
CA ASP A 155 -22.91 8.65 -2.12
C ASP A 155 -24.10 9.07 -1.25
N GLY A 156 -24.55 10.32 -1.42
CA GLY A 156 -25.63 10.92 -0.65
C GLY A 156 -27.04 10.66 -1.19
N THR A 157 -27.25 9.67 -2.05
CA THR A 157 -28.59 9.34 -2.56
C THR A 157 -29.50 8.85 -1.42
N PRO A 158 -30.64 9.53 -1.14
CA PRO A 158 -31.49 9.23 0.02
C PRO A 158 -31.95 7.78 0.15
N GLU A 159 -32.16 7.09 -0.97
CA GLU A 159 -32.66 5.71 -1.02
C GLU A 159 -31.67 4.69 -0.43
N HIS A 160 -30.37 5.00 -0.46
CA HIS A 160 -29.29 4.09 -0.08
C HIS A 160 -28.32 4.73 0.92
N TYR A 161 -28.70 5.87 1.50
CA TYR A 161 -27.94 6.57 2.51
C TYR A 161 -27.80 5.72 3.79
N ASP A 162 -26.57 5.53 4.25
CA ASP A 162 -26.25 4.79 5.47
C ASP A 162 -25.34 5.65 6.35
N THR A 163 -25.80 5.95 7.57
CA THR A 163 -25.10 6.83 8.53
C THR A 163 -23.77 6.25 9.03
N ARG A 164 -23.46 4.99 8.71
CA ARG A 164 -22.18 4.35 9.02
C ARG A 164 -21.04 4.78 8.10
N TYR A 165 -21.34 5.41 6.97
CA TYR A 165 -20.33 5.95 6.06
C TYR A 165 -20.23 7.47 6.17
N TRP A 166 -19.08 8.02 5.80
CA TRP A 166 -18.91 9.46 5.71
C TRP A 166 -19.49 9.95 4.38
N HIS A 167 -20.44 10.88 4.42
CA HIS A 167 -21.04 11.46 3.22
C HIS A 167 -20.49 12.88 3.00
N PRO A 168 -19.54 13.08 2.06
CA PRO A 168 -18.82 14.34 1.95
C PRO A 168 -19.72 15.51 1.53
N HIS A 169 -20.86 15.27 0.87
CA HIS A 169 -21.75 16.34 0.39
C HIS A 169 -22.72 16.85 1.46
N GLY A 170 -22.75 16.23 2.64
CA GLY A 170 -23.66 16.58 3.70
C GLY A 170 -24.87 15.65 3.80
N THR A 171 -25.84 16.02 4.64
CA THR A 171 -27.01 15.19 4.96
C THR A 171 -28.10 15.38 3.91
N PRO A 172 -28.57 14.30 3.26
CA PRO A 172 -29.68 14.37 2.33
C PRO A 172 -30.97 14.81 3.05
N SER A 173 -31.85 15.49 2.32
CA SER A 173 -33.11 15.98 2.89
C SER A 173 -33.94 14.85 3.50
N GLY A 174 -34.31 14.99 4.78
CA GLY A 174 -35.12 13.99 5.49
C GLY A 174 -34.32 12.85 6.14
N GLN A 175 -32.99 12.85 6.02
CA GLN A 175 -32.10 11.90 6.68
C GLN A 175 -31.45 12.51 7.93
N GLU A 176 -30.90 11.66 8.79
CA GLU A 176 -30.05 12.05 9.92
C GLU A 176 -28.59 12.25 9.48
N ASP A 177 -27.85 13.07 10.23
CA ASP A 177 -26.43 13.27 9.99
C ASP A 177 -25.65 11.96 10.16
N ASP A 178 -24.62 11.74 9.34
CA ASP A 178 -23.81 10.53 9.47
C ASP A 178 -22.91 10.58 10.71
N ASP A 179 -22.50 9.40 11.16
CA ASP A 179 -21.72 9.26 12.39
C ASP A 179 -20.35 9.93 12.27
N ALA A 180 -19.74 9.93 11.08
CA ALA A 180 -18.46 10.57 10.84
C ALA A 180 -18.52 12.08 11.14
N ARG A 181 -19.57 12.76 10.68
CA ARG A 181 -19.80 14.19 10.92
C ARG A 181 -20.34 14.44 12.32
N ALA A 182 -21.42 13.76 12.71
CA ALA A 182 -22.13 14.00 13.96
C ALA A 182 -21.30 13.65 15.21
N LYS A 183 -20.51 12.57 15.16
CA LYS A 183 -19.78 12.04 16.33
C LYS A 183 -18.28 12.31 16.28
N TYR A 184 -17.69 12.38 15.07
CA TYR A 184 -16.23 12.35 14.91
C TYR A 184 -15.64 13.59 14.25
N GLY A 185 -16.48 14.56 13.86
CA GLY A 185 -16.06 15.89 13.39
C GLY A 185 -15.54 15.92 11.96
N PHE A 186 -15.91 14.94 11.12
CA PHE A 186 -15.53 14.94 9.71
C PHE A 186 -16.12 16.14 8.95
N PRO A 187 -15.45 16.63 7.90
CA PRO A 187 -15.89 17.82 7.18
C PRO A 187 -17.03 17.51 6.19
N VAL A 188 -17.75 18.57 5.83
CA VAL A 188 -18.55 18.62 4.59
C VAL A 188 -17.68 19.24 3.50
N VAL A 189 -17.50 18.52 2.40
CA VAL A 189 -16.71 18.92 1.23
C VAL A 189 -17.63 18.87 0.00
N PRO A 190 -18.33 19.98 -0.32
CA PRO A 190 -19.25 20.02 -1.45
C PRO A 190 -18.58 19.60 -2.75
N ASN A 191 -19.31 18.86 -3.59
CA ASN A 191 -18.87 18.45 -4.92
C ASN A 191 -17.63 17.52 -4.97
N LEU A 192 -17.15 17.01 -3.82
CA LEU A 192 -15.96 16.13 -3.76
C LEU A 192 -16.06 14.93 -4.72
N LEU A 193 -17.16 14.18 -4.67
CA LEU A 193 -17.38 13.00 -5.52
C LEU A 193 -17.41 13.29 -7.03
N ASN A 194 -17.61 14.55 -7.45
CA ASN A 194 -17.46 14.94 -8.85
C ASN A 194 -16.02 15.37 -9.14
N ASN A 195 -15.36 16.07 -8.19
CA ASN A 195 -13.99 16.55 -8.35
C ASN A 195 -12.98 15.41 -8.39
N CYS A 196 -13.07 14.44 -7.47
CA CYS A 196 -12.11 13.34 -7.36
C CYS A 196 -12.20 12.32 -8.51
N ARG A 197 -13.19 12.45 -9.39
CA ARG A 197 -13.42 11.59 -10.57
C ARG A 197 -13.11 12.28 -11.90
N LYS A 198 -12.68 13.55 -11.84
CA LYS A 198 -12.28 14.28 -13.05
C LYS A 198 -11.01 13.65 -13.64
N PRO A 199 -10.93 13.54 -14.97
CA PRO A 199 -9.69 13.12 -15.61
C PRO A 199 -8.61 14.18 -15.42
N PHE A 200 -7.36 13.74 -15.32
CA PHE A 200 -6.20 14.62 -15.30
C PHE A 200 -4.98 13.93 -15.92
N THR A 201 -4.00 14.73 -16.33
CA THR A 201 -2.69 14.25 -16.79
C THR A 201 -1.80 14.06 -15.57
N ALA A 202 -1.35 12.83 -15.32
CA ALA A 202 -0.43 12.56 -14.23
C ALA A 202 0.96 13.16 -14.50
N THR A 203 1.71 13.50 -13.45
CA THR A 203 3.06 14.05 -13.61
C THR A 203 4.07 12.99 -14.07
N GLY A 204 3.90 11.73 -13.64
CA GLY A 204 4.84 10.64 -13.89
C GLY A 204 6.13 10.74 -13.07
N LEU A 205 6.68 9.60 -12.66
CA LEU A 205 8.00 9.56 -12.04
C LEU A 205 9.08 9.88 -13.08
N ARG A 206 10.03 10.74 -12.70
CA ARG A 206 11.21 11.06 -13.53
C ARG A 206 12.36 10.08 -13.38
N PHE A 207 12.17 9.06 -12.55
CA PHE A 207 13.18 8.06 -12.23
C PHE A 207 12.75 6.71 -12.80
N PRO A 208 13.71 5.84 -13.19
CA PRO A 208 13.40 4.45 -13.43
C PRO A 208 12.73 3.84 -12.19
N TRP A 209 11.65 3.09 -12.35
CA TRP A 209 10.92 2.50 -11.24
C TRP A 209 10.74 0.99 -11.38
N TYR A 210 10.79 0.28 -10.26
CA TYR A 210 10.77 -1.17 -10.17
C TYR A 210 9.53 -1.66 -9.44
N ALA A 211 8.84 -2.62 -10.05
CA ALA A 211 7.60 -3.18 -9.55
C ALA A 211 7.86 -4.35 -8.59
N VAL A 212 7.07 -4.42 -7.52
CA VAL A 212 6.91 -5.60 -6.67
C VAL A 212 5.43 -5.93 -6.63
N HIS A 213 5.08 -7.21 -6.62
CA HIS A 213 3.68 -7.66 -6.56
C HIS A 213 3.24 -7.85 -5.11
N GLY A 214 2.14 -7.20 -4.71
CA GLY A 214 1.53 -7.30 -3.39
C GLY A 214 0.27 -8.17 -3.38
N ASN A 215 -0.23 -8.50 -2.18
CA ASN A 215 -1.40 -9.35 -2.07
C ASN A 215 -2.66 -8.66 -2.64
N HIS A 216 -2.82 -7.34 -2.50
CA HIS A 216 -3.91 -6.61 -3.14
C HIS A 216 -3.79 -6.54 -4.67
N ASP A 217 -2.59 -6.76 -5.22
CA ASP A 217 -2.36 -6.85 -6.67
C ASP A 217 -2.72 -8.22 -7.26
N GLY A 218 -3.00 -9.22 -6.41
CA GLY A 218 -3.35 -10.57 -6.84
C GLY A 218 -4.63 -11.14 -6.23
N LEU A 219 -5.17 -10.51 -5.18
CA LEU A 219 -6.30 -11.00 -4.39
C LEU A 219 -7.33 -9.87 -4.16
N LEU A 220 -8.61 -10.23 -4.09
CA LEU A 220 -9.67 -9.32 -3.68
C LEU A 220 -9.43 -8.87 -2.23
N GLN A 221 -9.38 -7.55 -2.01
CA GLN A 221 -9.05 -6.93 -0.71
C GLN A 221 -7.79 -7.56 -0.08
N GLY A 222 -6.81 -7.92 -0.91
CA GLY A 222 -5.57 -8.55 -0.47
C GLY A 222 -5.72 -9.91 0.21
N THR A 223 -6.90 -10.54 0.14
CA THR A 223 -7.20 -11.71 1.00
C THR A 223 -7.76 -12.88 0.21
N VAL A 224 -8.74 -12.65 -0.68
CA VAL A 224 -9.49 -13.73 -1.33
C VAL A 224 -9.02 -13.95 -2.76
N ALA A 225 -8.75 -15.19 -3.14
CA ALA A 225 -8.39 -15.53 -4.52
C ALA A 225 -9.55 -15.16 -5.49
N PRO A 226 -9.26 -14.53 -6.64
CA PRO A 226 -10.28 -14.06 -7.57
C PRO A 226 -10.87 -15.22 -8.39
N GLU A 227 -11.72 -16.03 -7.77
CA GLU A 227 -12.45 -17.11 -8.44
C GLU A 227 -13.44 -16.58 -9.49
N GLU A 228 -13.84 -17.43 -10.43
CA GLU A 228 -14.76 -17.07 -11.54
C GLU A 228 -16.04 -16.38 -11.06
N SER A 229 -16.62 -16.87 -9.95
CA SER A 229 -17.86 -16.29 -9.40
C SER A 229 -17.67 -14.89 -8.81
N ILE A 230 -16.51 -14.64 -8.18
CA ILE A 230 -16.15 -13.33 -7.63
C ILE A 230 -15.86 -12.37 -8.78
N ASN A 231 -15.08 -12.81 -9.76
CA ASN A 231 -14.75 -12.00 -10.93
C ASN A 231 -16.01 -11.61 -11.71
N SER A 232 -16.97 -12.53 -11.84
CA SER A 232 -18.28 -12.24 -12.45
C SER A 232 -19.03 -11.17 -11.67
N ALA A 233 -19.08 -11.25 -10.33
CA ALA A 233 -19.75 -10.25 -9.50
C ALA A 233 -19.05 -8.88 -9.56
N MET A 234 -17.73 -8.86 -9.73
CA MET A 234 -16.90 -7.65 -9.75
C MET A 234 -17.18 -6.76 -10.97
N ILE A 235 -17.52 -7.36 -12.12
CA ILE A 235 -17.86 -6.64 -13.34
C ILE A 235 -19.37 -6.36 -13.49
N ASP A 236 -20.20 -6.95 -12.63
CA ASP A 236 -21.65 -6.91 -12.73
C ASP A 236 -22.24 -5.61 -12.13
N ASP A 237 -23.56 -5.51 -12.17
CA ASP A 237 -24.34 -4.32 -11.83
C ASP A 237 -24.90 -4.32 -10.39
N LYS A 238 -24.41 -5.22 -9.53
CA LYS A 238 -24.88 -5.39 -8.14
C LYS A 238 -23.80 -5.15 -7.11
N ARG A 239 -23.90 -4.02 -6.41
CA ARG A 239 -23.05 -3.72 -5.25
C ARG A 239 -23.72 -4.20 -3.97
N TYR A 240 -23.13 -5.20 -3.32
CA TYR A 240 -23.70 -5.80 -2.12
C TYR A 240 -23.53 -4.88 -0.90
N THR A 241 -24.61 -4.68 -0.14
CA THR A 241 -24.64 -3.80 1.04
C THR A 241 -24.77 -4.56 2.35
N GLY A 242 -24.77 -5.89 2.30
CA GLY A 242 -24.93 -6.74 3.47
C GLY A 242 -24.71 -8.21 3.16
N LEU A 243 -24.89 -9.02 4.19
CA LEU A 243 -24.74 -10.48 4.10
C LEU A 243 -26.00 -11.14 3.52
N PRO A 244 -25.85 -12.25 2.79
CA PRO A 244 -26.98 -13.10 2.42
C PRO A 244 -27.61 -13.73 3.67
N SER A 245 -28.90 -14.08 3.60
CA SER A 245 -29.68 -14.52 4.78
C SER A 245 -29.22 -15.86 5.37
N ASN A 246 -28.46 -16.64 4.59
CA ASN A 246 -27.96 -17.96 4.94
C ASN A 246 -26.53 -17.95 5.50
N VAL A 247 -25.89 -16.80 5.68
CA VAL A 247 -24.52 -16.70 6.21
C VAL A 247 -24.49 -15.74 7.38
N SER A 248 -23.90 -16.18 8.50
CA SER A 248 -23.67 -15.34 9.66
C SER A 248 -22.39 -14.52 9.53
N LEU A 249 -22.36 -13.37 10.22
CA LEU A 249 -21.15 -12.55 10.31
C LEU A 249 -19.95 -13.33 10.87
N ALA A 250 -20.18 -14.21 11.85
CA ALA A 250 -19.11 -15.03 12.42
C ALA A 250 -18.48 -15.97 11.38
N GLU A 251 -19.30 -16.59 10.52
CA GLU A 251 -18.81 -17.44 9.43
C GLU A 251 -17.99 -16.63 8.41
N VAL A 252 -18.49 -15.45 8.01
CA VAL A 252 -17.77 -14.55 7.11
C VAL A 252 -16.43 -14.15 7.70
N LEU A 253 -16.41 -13.59 8.91
CA LEU A 253 -15.18 -13.15 9.55
C LEU A 253 -14.19 -14.30 9.76
N SER A 254 -14.68 -15.51 10.06
CA SER A 254 -13.82 -16.69 10.16
C SER A 254 -13.24 -17.14 8.82
N SER A 255 -13.77 -16.66 7.69
CA SER A 255 -13.29 -17.00 6.34
C SER A 255 -12.29 -15.99 5.78
N PHE A 256 -12.11 -14.84 6.44
CA PHE A 256 -11.02 -13.89 6.18
C PHE A 256 -9.93 -14.16 7.20
N GLN A 257 -8.84 -14.83 6.80
CA GLN A 257 -7.78 -15.27 7.70
C GLN A 257 -6.38 -14.84 7.22
N GLU A 258 -5.43 -14.83 8.15
CA GLU A 258 -4.00 -14.63 7.87
C GLU A 258 -3.46 -15.73 6.93
N ILE A 259 -3.88 -16.97 7.15
CA ILE A 259 -3.44 -18.16 6.43
C ILE A 259 -4.59 -18.68 5.57
N GLY A 260 -4.29 -19.03 4.32
CA GLY A 260 -5.30 -19.54 3.39
C GLY A 260 -5.91 -20.89 3.79
N PRO A 261 -7.01 -21.29 3.13
CA PRO A 261 -7.72 -20.55 2.10
C PRO A 261 -8.64 -19.50 2.73
N ALA A 262 -8.67 -18.31 2.15
CA ALA A 262 -9.69 -17.33 2.48
C ALA A 262 -10.81 -17.35 1.43
N SER A 263 -12.03 -17.01 1.83
CA SER A 263 -13.18 -17.03 0.92
C SER A 263 -14.11 -15.84 1.12
N TYR A 264 -14.73 -15.42 0.02
CA TYR A 264 -15.74 -14.37 0.00
C TYR A 264 -17.14 -15.00 -0.04
N PRO A 265 -18.11 -14.53 0.76
CA PRO A 265 -19.44 -15.11 0.78
C PRO A 265 -20.11 -14.97 -0.59
N LYS A 266 -20.71 -16.06 -1.07
CA LYS A 266 -21.49 -16.03 -2.32
C LYS A 266 -22.70 -15.12 -2.15
N ALA A 267 -22.96 -14.32 -3.18
CA ALA A 267 -23.95 -13.25 -3.17
C ALA A 267 -25.44 -13.63 -3.05
N PHE A 268 -25.78 -14.92 -3.04
CA PHE A 268 -27.13 -15.52 -3.03
C PHE A 268 -28.32 -14.52 -3.04
N ASP A 269 -28.89 -14.24 -1.86
CA ASP A 269 -29.97 -13.27 -1.64
C ASP A 269 -29.48 -12.03 -0.90
N ALA A 270 -28.17 -11.74 -0.97
CA ALA A 270 -27.56 -10.59 -0.32
C ALA A 270 -28.22 -9.29 -0.82
N PRO A 271 -28.53 -8.35 0.09
CA PRO A 271 -29.05 -7.05 -0.32
C PRO A 271 -28.02 -6.32 -1.17
N TYR A 272 -28.48 -5.60 -2.18
CA TYR A 272 -27.62 -4.85 -3.09
C TYR A 272 -28.25 -3.54 -3.53
N VAL A 273 -27.38 -2.63 -3.96
CA VAL A 273 -27.72 -1.44 -4.72
C VAL A 273 -27.33 -1.66 -6.17
N GLN A 274 -28.19 -1.22 -7.08
CA GLN A 274 -27.93 -1.25 -8.52
C GLN A 274 -26.85 -0.23 -8.87
N VAL A 275 -25.78 -0.68 -9.52
CA VAL A 275 -24.68 0.15 -10.03
C VAL A 275 -24.46 -0.11 -11.51
N THR A 276 -23.57 0.65 -12.15
CA THR A 276 -23.23 0.43 -13.55
C THR A 276 -22.19 -0.68 -13.65
N ALA A 277 -22.51 -1.74 -14.41
CA ALA A 277 -21.56 -2.79 -14.76
C ALA A 277 -20.36 -2.22 -15.52
N ASP A 278 -19.19 -2.80 -15.29
CA ASP A 278 -17.93 -2.35 -15.91
C ASP A 278 -17.00 -3.55 -16.09
N ILE A 279 -16.67 -3.88 -17.34
CA ILE A 279 -15.81 -5.02 -17.67
C ILE A 279 -14.35 -4.80 -17.24
N GLU A 280 -13.93 -3.55 -17.08
CA GLU A 280 -12.57 -3.19 -16.66
C GLU A 280 -12.35 -3.43 -15.17
N ARG A 281 -13.41 -3.75 -14.42
CA ARG A 281 -13.32 -4.16 -13.01
C ARG A 281 -12.84 -5.59 -12.83
N ARG A 282 -12.68 -6.40 -13.88
CA ARG A 282 -12.24 -7.79 -13.73
C ARG A 282 -10.88 -7.88 -13.05
N ALA A 283 -10.65 -8.98 -12.33
CA ALA A 283 -9.34 -9.29 -11.78
C ALA A 283 -8.31 -9.54 -12.90
N VAL A 284 -7.08 -9.08 -12.67
CA VAL A 284 -5.93 -9.25 -13.57
C VAL A 284 -5.23 -10.56 -13.26
N GLU A 285 -4.89 -11.32 -14.30
CA GLU A 285 -4.04 -12.50 -14.12
C GLU A 285 -2.57 -12.10 -13.93
N ARG A 286 -1.79 -12.87 -13.14
CA ARG A 286 -0.34 -12.61 -12.94
C ARG A 286 0.43 -12.39 -14.25
N GLY A 287 0.24 -13.25 -15.25
CA GLY A 287 0.91 -13.10 -16.55
C GLY A 287 0.50 -11.83 -17.30
N GLU A 288 -0.76 -11.41 -17.14
CA GLU A 288 -1.27 -10.15 -17.69
C GLU A 288 -0.71 -8.94 -16.94
N TYR A 289 -0.63 -8.98 -15.61
CA TYR A 289 0.00 -7.93 -14.79
C TYR A 289 1.43 -7.66 -15.28
N ALA A 290 2.27 -8.69 -15.41
CA ALA A 290 3.61 -8.53 -15.98
C ALA A 290 3.60 -8.02 -17.44
N ALA A 291 2.60 -8.41 -18.24
CA ALA A 291 2.50 -7.95 -19.62
C ALA A 291 2.16 -6.46 -19.71
N MET A 292 1.30 -5.96 -18.81
CA MET A 292 0.97 -4.53 -18.71
C MET A 292 2.20 -3.70 -18.34
N HIS A 293 3.04 -4.18 -17.41
CA HIS A 293 4.33 -3.52 -17.11
C HIS A 293 5.29 -3.56 -18.29
N LEU A 294 5.35 -4.67 -19.02
CA LEU A 294 6.22 -4.80 -20.20
C LEU A 294 5.79 -3.88 -21.36
N ALA A 295 4.50 -3.56 -21.42
CA ALA A 295 3.89 -2.67 -22.39
C ALA A 295 3.86 -1.20 -21.94
N SER A 296 4.05 -0.93 -20.65
CA SER A 296 4.12 0.42 -20.07
C SER A 296 5.28 1.22 -20.69
N SER A 297 5.08 2.54 -20.72
CA SER A 297 5.98 3.50 -21.35
C SER A 297 7.13 3.94 -20.45
N GLY A 298 7.01 3.68 -19.15
CA GLY A 298 8.02 4.00 -18.16
C GLY A 298 9.32 3.22 -18.32
N LEU A 299 10.31 3.61 -17.52
CA LEU A 299 11.63 2.97 -17.49
C LEU A 299 11.89 2.32 -16.13
N PRO A 300 12.75 1.28 -16.08
CA PRO A 300 13.22 0.52 -17.23
C PRO A 300 12.04 -0.24 -17.86
N LYS A 301 12.15 -0.60 -19.15
CA LYS A 301 11.08 -1.34 -19.83
C LYS A 301 10.72 -2.60 -19.03
N GLY A 302 9.44 -2.76 -18.70
CA GLY A 302 8.95 -3.88 -17.90
C GLY A 302 9.06 -3.71 -16.40
N HIS A 303 9.72 -2.65 -15.91
CA HIS A 303 9.85 -2.36 -14.48
C HIS A 303 10.41 -3.54 -13.67
N GLY A 304 11.27 -4.32 -14.32
CA GLY A 304 11.82 -5.58 -13.81
C GLY A 304 11.27 -6.85 -14.47
N PHE A 305 10.01 -6.82 -14.95
CA PHE A 305 9.41 -7.95 -15.65
C PHE A 305 9.90 -8.08 -17.09
N THR A 306 10.04 -9.33 -17.54
CA THR A 306 10.45 -9.68 -18.89
C THR A 306 9.36 -10.50 -19.60
N ALA A 307 9.56 -10.77 -20.89
CA ALA A 307 8.70 -11.69 -21.64
C ALA A 307 8.67 -13.11 -21.04
N GLU A 308 9.74 -13.52 -20.34
CA GLU A 308 9.77 -14.80 -19.63
C GLU A 308 8.88 -14.77 -18.39
N ASN A 309 8.90 -13.67 -17.62
CA ASN A 309 7.99 -13.46 -16.48
C ASN A 309 6.53 -13.55 -16.92
N VAL A 310 6.18 -12.90 -18.04
CA VAL A 310 4.84 -12.97 -18.65
C VAL A 310 4.46 -14.42 -18.97
N LYS A 311 5.34 -15.14 -19.68
CA LYS A 311 5.08 -16.52 -20.12
C LYS A 311 4.95 -17.49 -18.95
N LYS A 312 5.82 -17.37 -17.94
CA LYS A 312 5.83 -18.25 -16.77
C LYS A 312 4.87 -17.81 -15.66
N LYS A 313 4.28 -16.61 -15.79
CA LYS A 313 3.47 -15.96 -14.74
C LYS A 313 4.23 -15.76 -13.42
N HIS A 314 5.54 -15.48 -13.52
CA HIS A 314 6.42 -15.26 -12.36
C HIS A 314 6.49 -13.77 -12.01
N MET A 315 6.10 -13.39 -10.79
CA MET A 315 6.15 -12.00 -10.32
C MET A 315 7.43 -11.66 -9.54
N TYR A 316 8.50 -12.44 -9.74
CA TYR A 316 9.82 -12.23 -9.15
C TYR A 316 10.90 -12.11 -10.23
N TYR A 317 11.96 -11.36 -9.94
CA TYR A 317 13.08 -11.13 -10.87
C TYR A 317 14.32 -10.62 -10.13
N ALA A 318 15.48 -10.67 -10.79
CA ALA A 318 16.71 -10.05 -10.32
C ALA A 318 17.24 -9.07 -11.37
N THR A 319 17.84 -7.96 -10.93
CA THR A 319 18.44 -6.96 -11.81
C THR A 319 19.60 -6.25 -11.12
N LEU A 320 20.41 -5.55 -11.90
CA LEU A 320 21.50 -4.72 -11.40
C LEU A 320 21.08 -3.25 -11.48
N ILE A 321 21.25 -2.53 -10.38
CA ILE A 321 21.02 -1.09 -10.29
C ILE A 321 22.09 -0.47 -9.39
N GLY A 322 22.72 0.61 -9.86
CA GLY A 322 23.90 1.16 -9.21
C GLY A 322 24.98 0.10 -8.98
N GLY A 323 25.51 0.07 -7.77
CA GLY A 323 26.48 -0.90 -7.26
C GLY A 323 25.87 -2.18 -6.68
N ILE A 324 24.54 -2.35 -6.66
CA ILE A 324 23.88 -3.49 -6.01
C ILE A 324 23.21 -4.45 -7.00
N LYS A 325 22.92 -5.66 -6.51
CA LYS A 325 21.97 -6.60 -7.12
C LYS A 325 20.64 -6.49 -6.39
N LEU A 326 19.60 -6.04 -7.08
CA LEU A 326 18.23 -6.01 -6.57
C LEU A 326 17.57 -7.35 -6.90
N ILE A 327 17.04 -8.03 -5.90
CA ILE A 327 16.24 -9.25 -6.07
C ILE A 327 14.83 -8.97 -5.55
N VAL A 328 13.86 -8.96 -6.47
CA VAL A 328 12.45 -8.84 -6.13
C VAL A 328 11.85 -10.24 -6.00
N ILE A 329 11.25 -10.52 -4.85
CA ILE A 329 10.56 -11.77 -4.58
C ILE A 329 9.04 -11.54 -4.55
N ASP A 330 8.31 -12.45 -5.19
CA ASP A 330 6.86 -12.55 -5.05
C ASP A 330 6.56 -13.24 -3.72
N SER A 331 6.06 -12.47 -2.75
CA SER A 331 5.71 -12.98 -1.42
C SER A 331 4.26 -13.44 -1.32
N VAL A 332 3.45 -13.25 -2.36
CA VAL A 332 2.01 -13.46 -2.33
C VAL A 332 1.68 -14.95 -2.33
N ASN A 333 0.86 -15.37 -1.35
CA ASN A 333 0.22 -16.67 -1.43
C ASN A 333 -1.09 -16.55 -2.24
N HIS A 334 -1.03 -16.93 -3.52
CA HIS A 334 -2.17 -16.84 -4.44
C HIS A 334 -3.35 -17.77 -4.11
N PHE A 335 -3.23 -18.61 -3.07
CA PHE A 335 -4.32 -19.43 -2.55
C PHE A 335 -5.15 -18.72 -1.47
N GLY A 336 -4.86 -17.45 -1.20
CA GLY A 336 -5.59 -16.59 -0.28
C GLY A 336 -4.98 -16.53 1.12
N GLY A 337 -5.62 -15.71 1.94
CA GLY A 337 -5.07 -15.19 3.19
C GLY A 337 -4.14 -14.01 2.94
N TRP A 338 -4.09 -13.06 3.87
CA TRP A 338 -3.33 -11.82 3.68
C TRP A 338 -1.87 -11.94 4.10
N GLN A 339 -1.38 -13.11 4.54
CA GLN A 339 0.04 -13.30 4.85
C GLN A 339 0.76 -14.05 3.71
N GLY A 340 2.07 -13.86 3.65
CA GLY A 340 2.89 -14.33 2.54
C GLY A 340 3.59 -15.67 2.78
N SER A 341 4.20 -16.20 1.72
CA SER A 341 5.15 -17.31 1.73
C SER A 341 5.75 -17.49 0.33
N LEU A 342 6.82 -18.29 0.20
CA LEU A 342 7.38 -18.65 -1.11
C LEU A 342 6.95 -20.06 -1.51
N ASP A 343 6.92 -20.34 -2.81
CA ASP A 343 7.00 -21.72 -3.28
C ASP A 343 8.47 -22.19 -3.30
N VAL A 344 8.66 -23.51 -3.45
CA VAL A 344 9.99 -24.12 -3.41
C VAL A 344 10.85 -23.70 -4.60
N GLU A 345 10.25 -23.54 -5.79
CA GLU A 345 10.98 -23.16 -7.01
C GLU A 345 11.58 -21.74 -6.87
N GLN A 346 10.77 -20.79 -6.39
CA GLN A 346 11.24 -19.43 -6.14
C GLN A 346 12.26 -19.37 -5.00
N PHE A 347 12.12 -20.17 -3.95
CA PHE A 347 13.10 -20.23 -2.87
C PHE A 347 14.47 -20.75 -3.35
N GLU A 348 14.49 -21.82 -4.15
CA GLU A 348 15.71 -22.36 -4.76
C GLU A 348 16.32 -21.36 -5.77
N TRP A 349 15.49 -20.71 -6.58
CA TRP A 349 15.93 -19.62 -7.47
C TRP A 349 16.54 -18.46 -6.69
N LEU A 350 15.92 -18.04 -5.59
CA LEU A 350 16.42 -16.96 -4.74
C LEU A 350 17.81 -17.29 -4.19
N GLU A 351 18.00 -18.48 -3.63
CA GLU A 351 19.31 -18.91 -3.15
C GLU A 351 20.36 -18.93 -4.27
N GLN A 352 19.99 -19.41 -5.45
CA GLN A 352 20.88 -19.38 -6.61
C GLN A 352 21.30 -17.95 -6.97
N GLU A 353 20.35 -17.01 -7.04
CA GLU A 353 20.66 -15.61 -7.37
C GLU A 353 21.54 -14.95 -6.30
N VAL A 354 21.30 -15.23 -5.02
CA VAL A 354 22.10 -14.68 -3.92
C VAL A 354 23.53 -15.26 -3.93
N SER A 355 23.66 -16.58 -4.07
CA SER A 355 24.94 -17.30 -3.97
C SER A 355 25.96 -16.94 -5.07
N ILE A 356 25.48 -16.55 -6.26
CA ILE A 356 26.34 -16.18 -7.39
C ILE A 356 26.66 -14.68 -7.45
N SER A 357 26.10 -13.86 -6.55
CA SER A 357 26.28 -12.40 -6.60
C SER A 357 27.69 -12.00 -6.14
N ASP A 358 28.38 -11.23 -6.97
CA ASP A 358 29.63 -10.54 -6.63
C ASP A 358 29.40 -9.13 -6.06
N ARG A 359 28.14 -8.69 -6.02
CA ARG A 359 27.70 -7.40 -5.47
C ARG A 359 26.90 -7.56 -4.19
N PRO A 360 26.82 -6.51 -3.35
CA PRO A 360 25.82 -6.46 -2.28
C PRO A 360 24.41 -6.67 -2.83
N VAL A 361 23.63 -7.47 -2.13
CA VAL A 361 22.27 -7.87 -2.48
C VAL A 361 21.29 -7.10 -1.62
N VAL A 362 20.31 -6.51 -2.28
CA VAL A 362 19.12 -5.92 -1.67
C VAL A 362 17.91 -6.75 -2.11
N LEU A 363 17.16 -7.28 -1.16
CA LEU A 363 15.87 -7.91 -1.45
C LEU A 363 14.75 -6.87 -1.45
N ALA A 364 13.71 -7.13 -2.20
CA ALA A 364 12.43 -6.43 -2.04
C ALA A 364 11.25 -7.40 -2.18
N SER A 365 10.25 -7.22 -1.35
CA SER A 365 8.99 -7.96 -1.36
C SER A 365 7.87 -7.07 -0.86
N HIS A 366 6.63 -7.53 -1.03
CA HIS A 366 5.52 -6.88 -0.34
C HIS A 366 5.52 -7.21 1.16
N HIS A 367 5.45 -8.49 1.51
CA HIS A 367 5.43 -8.91 2.92
C HIS A 367 6.83 -8.87 3.53
N PRO A 368 7.03 -8.25 4.72
CA PRO A 368 8.28 -8.37 5.46
C PRO A 368 8.49 -9.81 5.95
N LEU A 369 9.73 -10.16 6.32
CA LEU A 369 10.11 -11.53 6.68
C LEU A 369 9.20 -12.15 7.76
N SER A 370 8.83 -11.39 8.80
CA SER A 370 7.95 -11.84 9.88
C SER A 370 6.51 -12.14 9.46
N LYS A 371 6.15 -11.81 8.21
CA LYS A 371 4.82 -11.96 7.61
C LYS A 371 4.79 -13.08 6.56
N LEU A 372 5.90 -13.81 6.43
CA LEU A 372 6.03 -14.98 5.56
C LEU A 372 5.69 -16.28 6.29
N PHE A 373 4.46 -16.42 6.80
CA PHE A 373 4.03 -17.62 7.56
C PHE A 373 2.77 -18.30 7.01
N ASN A 374 2.24 -17.86 5.87
CA ASN A 374 1.10 -18.49 5.22
C ASN A 374 1.54 -19.78 4.53
N SER A 375 1.58 -20.88 5.30
CA SER A 375 2.03 -22.19 4.84
C SER A 375 1.02 -22.94 3.97
N TYR A 376 -0.14 -22.34 3.70
CA TYR A 376 -1.22 -22.99 2.96
C TYR A 376 -0.85 -23.24 1.50
N ALA A 377 -1.05 -24.47 1.05
CA ALA A 377 -1.09 -24.84 -0.36
C ALA A 377 -2.06 -26.01 -0.53
N PRO A 378 -2.88 -26.04 -1.60
CA PRO A 378 -3.73 -27.19 -1.90
C PRO A 378 -2.92 -28.46 -2.20
N ALA A 379 -1.68 -28.30 -2.70
CA ALA A 379 -0.73 -29.37 -2.91
C ALA A 379 0.72 -28.86 -2.76
N GLY A 380 1.62 -29.73 -2.33
CA GLY A 380 3.03 -29.38 -2.09
C GLY A 380 3.24 -28.67 -0.75
N ARG A 381 4.38 -28.00 -0.61
CA ARG A 381 4.73 -27.21 0.58
C ARG A 381 5.01 -25.75 0.18
N ARG A 382 4.79 -24.83 1.10
CA ARG A 382 5.30 -23.46 1.06
C ARG A 382 6.56 -23.35 1.91
N VAL A 383 7.41 -22.38 1.59
CA VAL A 383 8.59 -22.02 2.37
C VAL A 383 8.26 -20.74 3.15
N CYS A 384 8.48 -20.79 4.47
CA CYS A 384 8.10 -19.73 5.41
C CYS A 384 9.33 -19.13 6.11
N VAL A 385 9.06 -18.17 6.99
CA VAL A 385 10.00 -17.30 7.69
C VAL A 385 11.29 -18.00 8.17
N GLU A 386 11.21 -19.14 8.84
CA GLU A 386 12.39 -19.78 9.44
C GLU A 386 13.38 -20.30 8.39
N GLU A 387 12.88 -20.93 7.33
CA GLU A 387 13.73 -21.46 6.24
C GLU A 387 14.34 -20.32 5.42
N ILE A 388 13.56 -19.26 5.19
CA ILE A 388 14.00 -18.07 4.44
C ILE A 388 15.09 -17.33 5.21
N GLU A 389 14.86 -17.07 6.51
CA GLU A 389 15.85 -16.43 7.37
C GLU A 389 17.15 -17.24 7.44
N ALA A 390 17.04 -18.55 7.70
CA ALA A 390 18.19 -19.43 7.81
C ALA A 390 19.01 -19.49 6.52
N MET A 391 18.37 -19.45 5.34
CA MET A 391 19.07 -19.39 4.06
C MET A 391 19.76 -18.04 3.85
N LEU A 392 19.05 -16.93 3.99
CA LEU A 392 19.61 -15.59 3.73
C LEU A 392 20.78 -15.25 4.67
N LEU A 393 20.74 -15.70 5.93
CA LEU A 393 21.82 -15.48 6.89
C LEU A 393 23.13 -16.24 6.56
N GLN A 394 23.11 -17.19 5.61
CA GLN A 394 24.33 -17.83 5.12
C GLN A 394 25.13 -16.95 4.16
N TYR A 395 24.53 -15.87 3.63
CA TYR A 395 25.11 -15.05 2.57
C TYR A 395 25.38 -13.62 3.06
N PRO A 396 26.64 -13.29 3.43
CA PRO A 396 27.02 -11.96 3.89
C PRO A 396 26.82 -10.84 2.87
N SER A 397 26.67 -11.19 1.59
CA SER A 397 26.34 -10.27 0.50
C SER A 397 24.95 -9.67 0.65
N VAL A 398 24.02 -10.30 1.37
CA VAL A 398 22.70 -9.72 1.68
C VAL A 398 22.89 -8.60 2.70
N ILE A 399 22.53 -7.38 2.32
CA ILE A 399 22.74 -6.18 3.14
C ILE A 399 21.43 -5.48 3.55
N ALA A 400 20.37 -5.62 2.76
CA ALA A 400 19.06 -5.06 3.10
C ALA A 400 17.88 -5.83 2.48
N TRP A 401 16.69 -5.60 3.04
CA TRP A 401 15.41 -6.06 2.52
C TRP A 401 14.36 -4.94 2.64
N PHE A 402 13.86 -4.43 1.52
CA PHE A 402 12.76 -3.46 1.47
C PHE A 402 11.38 -4.12 1.44
N ALA A 403 10.47 -3.69 2.31
CA ALA A 403 9.13 -4.28 2.43
C ALA A 403 8.01 -3.25 2.68
N GLY A 404 6.77 -3.70 2.49
CA GLY A 404 5.52 -2.96 2.71
C GLY A 404 4.59 -3.66 3.71
N HIS A 405 3.31 -3.81 3.33
CA HIS A 405 2.28 -4.67 3.95
C HIS A 405 1.73 -4.21 5.30
N GLU A 406 2.60 -3.83 6.24
CA GLU A 406 2.17 -3.42 7.59
C GLU A 406 1.77 -1.93 7.65
N HIS A 407 1.83 -1.23 6.51
CA HIS A 407 1.49 0.18 6.33
C HIS A 407 2.29 1.15 7.21
N ARG A 408 3.41 0.71 7.81
CA ARG A 408 4.18 1.48 8.79
C ARG A 408 5.64 1.65 8.38
N HIS A 409 6.26 2.71 8.91
CA HIS A 409 7.72 2.75 8.96
C HIS A 409 8.22 1.82 10.07
N HIS A 410 9.10 0.88 9.73
CA HIS A 410 9.71 -0.02 10.71
C HIS A 410 11.08 -0.51 10.24
N ILE A 411 12.05 -0.50 11.14
CA ILE A 411 13.42 -0.93 10.84
C ILE A 411 13.80 -2.04 11.82
N LYS A 412 14.37 -3.11 11.29
CA LYS A 412 14.81 -4.26 12.08
C LYS A 412 16.10 -4.86 11.54
N TRP A 413 17.02 -5.21 12.45
CA TRP A 413 18.14 -6.08 12.12
C TRP A 413 17.68 -7.53 12.05
N ILE A 414 17.99 -8.21 10.95
CA ILE A 414 17.80 -9.66 10.79
C ILE A 414 19.16 -10.33 10.88
N GLY A 415 19.40 -11.07 11.95
CA GLY A 415 20.63 -11.84 12.16
C GLY A 415 21.10 -11.85 13.61
N PRO A 416 22.07 -12.71 13.94
CA PRO A 416 22.48 -12.98 15.32
C PRO A 416 23.32 -11.86 15.96
N GLU A 417 23.93 -10.99 15.16
CA GLU A 417 24.86 -9.96 15.66
C GLU A 417 24.68 -8.67 14.84
N GLN A 418 24.08 -7.66 15.45
CA GLN A 418 23.75 -6.39 14.80
C GLN A 418 24.99 -5.73 14.16
N GLU A 419 24.84 -5.23 12.94
CA GLU A 419 25.88 -4.60 12.10
C GLU A 419 27.01 -5.53 11.64
N ILE A 420 27.11 -6.76 12.17
CA ILE A 420 28.23 -7.68 11.90
C ILE A 420 27.75 -8.89 11.10
N LYS A 421 26.69 -9.57 11.53
CA LYS A 421 26.13 -10.78 10.87
C LYS A 421 24.63 -10.66 10.71
N GLY A 422 24.20 -10.39 9.48
CA GLY A 422 22.80 -10.11 9.16
C GLY A 422 22.60 -9.01 8.13
N PHE A 423 21.39 -8.45 8.08
CA PHE A 423 21.02 -7.36 7.19
C PHE A 423 19.90 -6.50 7.79
N TRP A 424 19.68 -5.32 7.21
CA TRP A 424 18.60 -4.42 7.62
C TRP A 424 17.31 -4.71 6.85
N GLN A 425 16.23 -5.05 7.54
CA GLN A 425 14.88 -4.99 6.98
C GLN A 425 14.32 -3.58 7.18
N ILE A 426 13.82 -2.97 6.10
CA ILE A 426 13.30 -1.60 6.05
C ILE A 426 11.90 -1.64 5.47
N GLU A 427 10.91 -1.38 6.33
CA GLU A 427 9.51 -1.19 5.97
C GLU A 427 9.21 0.30 5.82
N THR A 428 8.45 0.67 4.78
CA THR A 428 8.00 2.05 4.53
C THR A 428 6.48 2.14 4.67
N ALA A 429 6.00 3.22 5.30
CA ALA A 429 4.57 3.45 5.51
C ALA A 429 3.76 3.49 4.19
N SER A 430 2.47 3.19 4.28
CA SER A 430 1.58 3.18 3.12
C SER A 430 1.20 4.58 2.66
N HIS A 431 0.66 4.67 1.44
CA HIS A 431 -0.10 5.84 0.98
C HIS A 431 -1.58 5.74 1.35
N ALA A 432 -2.04 4.55 1.74
CA ALA A 432 -3.42 4.28 2.11
C ALA A 432 -3.79 4.80 3.51
N ASP A 433 -2.87 4.77 4.47
CA ASP A 433 -3.12 5.16 5.85
C ASP A 433 -2.23 6.33 6.28
N TRP A 434 -2.61 7.01 7.36
CA TRP A 434 -1.75 8.03 7.96
C TRP A 434 -0.39 7.42 8.29
N PRO A 435 0.74 8.05 7.90
CA PRO A 435 0.89 9.44 7.47
C PRO A 435 0.91 9.70 5.95
N GLN A 436 0.68 8.70 5.09
CA GLN A 436 0.77 8.82 3.63
C GLN A 436 2.17 9.25 3.14
N GLN A 437 3.20 8.51 3.55
CA GLN A 437 4.60 8.89 3.37
C GLN A 437 5.36 7.87 2.50
N SER A 438 6.48 8.32 1.94
CA SER A 438 7.48 7.49 1.27
C SER A 438 8.84 7.70 1.93
N ARG A 439 9.89 7.11 1.36
CA ARG A 439 11.25 7.25 1.87
C ARG A 439 12.26 7.40 0.74
N THR A 440 13.33 8.17 0.96
CA THR A 440 14.57 8.06 0.18
C THR A 440 15.57 7.25 0.99
N ILE A 441 16.13 6.21 0.36
CA ILE A 441 17.12 5.29 0.93
C ILE A 441 18.45 5.53 0.23
N GLU A 442 19.48 5.83 1.00
CA GLU A 442 20.84 6.09 0.52
C GLU A 442 21.77 5.00 1.03
N ILE A 443 22.21 4.10 0.16
CA ILE A 443 23.20 3.05 0.47
C ILE A 443 24.54 3.50 -0.11
N VAL A 444 25.52 3.70 0.77
CA VAL A 444 26.86 4.16 0.39
C VAL A 444 27.94 3.33 1.08
N GLU A 445 29.12 3.26 0.48
CA GLU A 445 30.30 2.64 1.06
C GLU A 445 31.34 3.73 1.39
N ASP A 446 31.94 3.66 2.58
CA ASP A 446 33.02 4.57 2.96
C ASP A 446 34.42 4.02 2.55
N SER A 447 35.47 4.81 2.81
CA SER A 447 36.85 4.41 2.47
C SER A 447 37.38 3.20 3.24
N SER A 448 36.75 2.82 4.36
CA SER A 448 37.11 1.64 5.14
C SER A 448 36.48 0.37 4.56
N GLY A 449 35.39 0.52 3.82
CA GLY A 449 34.54 -0.54 3.27
C GLY A 449 33.33 -0.86 4.14
N ASP A 450 32.99 0.03 5.08
CA ASP A 450 31.74 -0.06 5.82
C ASP A 450 30.58 0.49 4.98
N ILE A 451 29.41 -0.13 5.07
CA ILE A 451 28.22 0.27 4.33
C ILE A 451 27.31 1.08 5.25
N TYR A 452 26.86 2.23 4.79
CA TYR A 452 25.95 3.12 5.51
C TYR A 452 24.61 3.22 4.77
N PHE A 453 23.53 3.33 5.56
CA PHE A 453 22.17 3.52 5.07
C PHE A 453 21.63 4.83 5.62
N GLY A 454 21.41 5.81 4.76
CA GLY A 454 20.73 7.06 5.06
C GLY A 454 19.25 6.93 4.74
N LEU A 455 18.39 6.97 5.74
CA LEU A 455 16.95 6.80 5.56
C LEU A 455 16.27 8.14 5.84
N SER A 456 15.50 8.63 4.87
CA SER A 456 14.82 9.94 4.95
C SER A 456 13.34 9.78 4.59
N VAL A 457 12.44 10.02 5.53
CA VAL A 457 10.99 10.00 5.33
C VAL A 457 10.53 11.23 4.55
N ILE A 458 9.65 11.01 3.58
CA ILE A 458 9.18 12.02 2.64
C ILE A 458 7.65 12.10 2.67
N ASP A 459 7.12 13.28 2.97
CA ASP A 459 5.70 13.62 2.80
C ASP A 459 5.37 14.01 1.36
N HIS A 460 4.18 13.64 0.87
CA HIS A 460 3.70 14.09 -0.45
C HIS A 460 3.54 15.62 -0.55
N ALA A 461 3.52 16.15 -1.78
CA ALA A 461 3.61 17.59 -2.08
C ALA A 461 2.40 18.44 -1.65
N ALA A 462 1.32 17.82 -1.17
CA ALA A 462 0.15 18.56 -0.73
C ALA A 462 0.42 19.35 0.55
N GLY A 463 -0.24 20.50 0.68
CA GLY A 463 -0.20 21.35 1.87
C GLY A 463 -0.92 20.74 3.08
N ALA A 464 -0.96 21.48 4.19
CA ALA A 464 -1.73 21.11 5.38
C ALA A 464 -3.25 21.28 5.17
N GLU A 465 -3.64 22.29 4.39
CA GLU A 465 -5.04 22.62 4.11
C GLU A 465 -5.48 22.06 2.75
N TYR A 466 -6.74 21.64 2.67
CA TYR A 466 -7.33 21.06 1.46
C TYR A 466 -8.24 22.01 0.67
N GLY A 467 -8.43 23.25 1.14
CA GLY A 467 -9.29 24.24 0.48
C GLY A 467 -10.66 23.66 0.12
N ASP A 468 -11.04 23.78 -1.16
CA ASP A 468 -12.31 23.28 -1.69
C ASP A 468 -12.18 21.90 -2.40
N ALA A 469 -11.04 21.21 -2.26
CA ALA A 469 -10.76 19.91 -2.88
C ALA A 469 -11.05 19.88 -4.40
N GLN A 470 -10.56 20.87 -5.14
CA GLN A 470 -10.84 21.06 -6.57
C GLN A 470 -9.75 20.51 -7.48
N ASN A 471 -8.51 20.40 -6.97
CA ASN A 471 -7.35 19.92 -7.72
C ASN A 471 -6.64 18.76 -7.00
N PRO A 472 -5.72 18.04 -7.67
CA PRO A 472 -5.08 16.86 -7.08
C PRO A 472 -4.34 17.11 -5.75
N LEU A 473 -3.65 18.23 -5.59
CA LEU A 473 -2.94 18.52 -4.34
C LEU A 473 -3.91 18.82 -3.20
N GLU A 474 -4.97 19.57 -3.45
CA GLU A 474 -6.03 19.81 -2.46
C GLU A 474 -6.73 18.52 -2.05
N ILE A 475 -7.04 17.64 -3.01
CA ILE A 475 -7.66 16.34 -2.74
C ILE A 475 -6.71 15.43 -1.95
N ALA A 476 -5.41 15.44 -2.24
CA ALA A 476 -4.42 14.71 -1.47
C ALA A 476 -4.27 15.27 -0.03
N ALA A 477 -4.33 16.59 0.16
CA ALA A 477 -4.37 17.18 1.50
C ALA A 477 -5.60 16.74 2.29
N LEU A 478 -6.77 16.63 1.63
CA LEU A 478 -7.98 16.11 2.26
C LEU A 478 -7.80 14.64 2.66
N SER A 479 -7.22 13.81 1.78
CA SER A 479 -6.91 12.41 2.06
C SER A 479 -6.02 12.27 3.31
N ARG A 480 -4.97 13.10 3.43
CA ARG A 480 -4.11 13.15 4.61
C ARG A 480 -4.89 13.52 5.88
N ALA A 481 -5.75 14.54 5.80
CA ALA A 481 -6.54 14.97 6.95
C ALA A 481 -7.53 13.88 7.40
N LEU A 482 -8.21 13.23 6.45
CA LEU A 482 -9.14 12.13 6.73
C LEU A 482 -8.41 10.91 7.33
N SER A 483 -7.28 10.50 6.75
CA SER A 483 -6.50 9.35 7.23
C SER A 483 -5.97 9.57 8.64
N ALA A 484 -5.60 10.80 9.00
CA ALA A 484 -5.16 11.18 10.35
C ALA A 484 -6.27 11.14 11.41
N ASN A 485 -7.53 11.04 10.98
CA ASN A 485 -8.71 11.22 11.81
C ASN A 485 -9.69 10.04 11.79
N VAL A 486 -9.36 8.93 11.12
CA VAL A 486 -10.18 7.70 11.06
C VAL A 486 -10.62 7.29 12.47
N TRP A 487 -11.93 7.28 12.71
CA TRP A 487 -12.49 7.12 14.05
C TRP A 487 -12.19 5.75 14.66
N GLN A 488 -12.16 4.69 13.84
CA GLN A 488 -11.84 3.35 14.33
C GLN A 488 -10.41 3.23 14.88
N LYS A 489 -9.51 4.16 14.54
CA LYS A 489 -8.09 4.21 14.96
C LYS A 489 -7.83 5.16 16.13
N ARG A 490 -8.86 5.76 16.74
CA ARG A 490 -8.70 6.68 17.87
C ARG A 490 -8.60 5.90 19.20
N LEU A 491 -7.52 6.09 19.96
CA LEU A 491 -7.31 5.40 21.25
C LEU A 491 -8.43 5.65 22.25
N ASN A 492 -8.92 6.90 22.34
CA ASN A 492 -10.01 7.26 23.25
C ASN A 492 -11.35 6.62 22.87
N LEU A 493 -11.44 5.97 21.70
CA LEU A 493 -12.58 5.19 21.22
C LEU A 493 -12.29 3.68 21.21
N GLY A 494 -11.24 3.24 21.93
CA GLY A 494 -10.92 1.82 22.11
C GLY A 494 -10.16 1.19 20.94
N ALA A 495 -9.36 1.95 20.20
CA ALA A 495 -8.40 1.38 19.25
C ALA A 495 -7.22 0.73 19.99
N THR A 496 -6.75 -0.42 19.50
CA THR A 496 -5.60 -1.13 20.08
C THR A 496 -4.29 -0.36 19.88
N HIS A 497 -4.17 0.32 18.74
CA HIS A 497 -3.02 1.13 18.37
C HIS A 497 -3.47 2.56 18.08
N ASP A 498 -2.64 3.54 18.46
CA ASP A 498 -2.84 4.93 18.05
C ASP A 498 -2.63 5.06 16.54
N VAL A 499 -3.27 6.03 15.89
CA VAL A 499 -3.03 6.33 14.48
C VAL A 499 -1.57 6.69 14.19
N ASN A 500 -0.78 7.16 15.16
CA ASN A 500 0.65 7.38 14.97
C ASN A 500 1.49 6.08 14.98
N TRP A 501 0.91 4.91 15.25
CA TRP A 501 1.62 3.63 15.17
C TRP A 501 2.21 3.38 13.78
N TRP A 502 1.49 3.78 12.74
CA TRP A 502 1.92 3.69 11.34
C TRP A 502 3.04 4.68 10.98
N CYS A 503 3.23 5.75 11.76
CA CYS A 503 4.37 6.65 11.57
C CYS A 503 5.72 5.98 11.89
N GLY A 504 5.72 4.86 12.61
CA GLY A 504 6.92 4.25 13.17
C GLY A 504 7.47 4.99 14.39
N ARG A 505 8.46 4.39 15.05
CA ARG A 505 9.22 5.08 16.11
C ARG A 505 10.22 6.05 15.49
N PRO A 506 10.81 6.98 16.25
CA PRO A 506 11.87 7.86 15.72
C PRO A 506 13.02 7.08 15.07
N GLU A 507 13.39 5.92 15.62
CA GLU A 507 14.45 5.05 15.09
C GLU A 507 14.06 4.31 13.80
N ASP A 508 12.79 4.36 13.41
CA ASP A 508 12.27 3.76 12.18
C ASP A 508 12.19 4.78 11.02
N ARG A 509 12.41 6.08 11.29
CA ARG A 509 12.14 7.20 10.38
C ARG A 509 13.43 7.77 9.77
N ASN A 510 13.84 8.96 10.18
CA ASN A 510 15.07 9.61 9.70
C ASN A 510 16.27 9.05 10.49
N VAL A 511 16.93 8.02 9.97
CA VAL A 511 18.00 7.31 10.68
C VAL A 511 19.16 6.94 9.76
N VAL A 512 20.35 6.92 10.34
CA VAL A 512 21.56 6.41 9.72
C VAL A 512 21.92 5.05 10.33
N LEU A 513 21.88 4.01 9.50
CA LEU A 513 22.28 2.65 9.86
C LEU A 513 23.64 2.32 9.26
N LYS A 514 24.25 1.24 9.76
CA LYS A 514 25.57 0.79 9.34
C LYS A 514 25.62 -0.73 9.16
N ILE A 515 26.52 -1.23 8.33
CA ILE A 515 27.02 -2.60 8.33
C ILE A 515 28.53 -2.50 8.28
N ASN A 516 29.20 -3.16 9.24
CA ASN A 516 30.66 -3.20 9.26
C ASN A 516 31.17 -4.09 8.12
N LYS A 517 32.31 -3.72 7.55
CA LYS A 517 33.01 -4.50 6.53
C LYS A 517 33.16 -5.96 6.95
N ARG A 518 32.88 -6.87 6.01
CA ARG A 518 32.92 -8.32 6.19
C ARG A 518 34.09 -8.97 5.47
#